data_AF-A0A9X3MSQ8-F1
#
_entry.id   AF-A0A9X3MSQ8-F1
#
_cell.length_a   1.000
_cell.length_b   1.000
_cell.length_c   1.000
_cell.angle_alpha   90.00
_cell.angle_beta   90.00
_cell.angle_gamma   90.00
#
_symmetry.space_group_name_H-M   'P 1'
#
loop_
_entity.id
_entity.type
_entity.pdbx_description
1 polymer ?
#
loop_
_entity_poly.entity_id
_entity_poly.type
_entity_poly.pdbx_seq_one_letter_code
_entity_poly.pdbx_strand_id
1 'polypeptide(L)'
;MRTRGGIQVRLAAALAGLALLATPTGAQAQGGLMMDGTPLHVFADGLGAIQVRVDGVAAGLFYDPAANPGHAGLEIKEGDSVYPLQDGFSTAPGRVPAEPLTIVDNGAGTRTLHTAYLIGPNLRVSEDHVYTDGTTQINVHYGITNVSAAPTSLRVGALADLYVGNNDSGTGVIAPGTPLFVGGRDEASGLVYGLQEVTPWSGYQESDFEQVFDNFAGDGLNGTVDSTAPDNGVGATWQLDNLAPGETRGIDVRWLLAAAAPPGTIVPPPPTPVADELGVIHAGPDGVLPPPVTGKSVNIKLLRGTVCYTPPKSKKCIPLTGPVQIPVGSLIDTTKGRIALESTSDAAGGTQSAWFYSGIFKIGQTKGSKPVTELALAGPKLSCPKGKKAKVSAAKPKTKRLWGDGKGTFRTKGQYSSATVRGTKWVVIDRCDGTLTQVKQGSVLVRDVKRKKNVIVRAGKQYLARKK
;
A
#
# COMPACT_ATOMS: atom_id res chain seq x y z
N MET A 1 10.33 33.82 63.44
CA MET A 1 9.69 33.22 64.63
C MET A 1 8.75 32.13 64.13
N ARG A 2 9.05 30.82 64.27
CA ARG A 2 8.69 29.92 65.41
C ARG A 2 7.21 30.12 65.79
N THR A 3 6.28 29.16 65.69
CA THR A 3 6.18 27.80 66.30
C THR A 3 4.92 27.09 65.72
N ARG A 4 4.93 25.80 65.32
CA ARG A 4 4.74 24.52 66.07
C ARG A 4 3.33 24.25 66.68
N GLY A 5 2.80 23.06 66.35
CA GLY A 5 1.93 22.19 67.19
C GLY A 5 0.42 22.30 66.91
N GLY A 6 -0.43 21.28 66.90
CA GLY A 6 -0.37 19.82 67.17
C GLY A 6 -1.80 19.27 66.90
N ILE A 7 -1.96 18.14 66.20
CA ILE A 7 -2.30 16.80 66.76
C ILE A 7 -3.63 16.76 67.56
N GLN A 8 -4.67 16.27 66.87
CA GLN A 8 -5.48 15.05 67.17
C GLN A 8 -6.99 15.14 67.48
N VAL A 9 -7.68 14.18 66.84
CA VAL A 9 -8.67 13.24 67.41
C VAL A 9 -10.17 13.54 67.20
N ARG A 10 -10.71 12.80 66.20
CA ARG A 10 -11.74 11.75 66.29
C ARG A 10 -13.20 12.04 65.88
N LEU A 11 -13.68 11.03 65.13
CA LEU A 11 -15.05 10.52 64.93
C LEU A 11 -15.99 11.41 64.09
N ALA A 12 -16.26 11.00 62.84
CA ALA A 12 -17.20 9.95 62.42
C ALA A 12 -18.61 10.51 62.20
N ALA A 13 -18.99 10.70 60.92
CA ALA A 13 -20.38 10.73 60.49
C ALA A 13 -20.48 10.46 58.98
N ALA A 14 -21.00 9.27 58.67
CA ALA A 14 -21.82 8.89 57.51
C ALA A 14 -21.49 9.47 56.12
N LEU A 15 -20.74 8.70 55.32
CA LEU A 15 -20.90 8.70 53.86
C LEU A 15 -22.16 7.88 53.53
N ALA A 16 -23.25 8.57 53.22
CA ALA A 16 -24.35 7.97 52.47
C ALA A 16 -23.84 7.69 51.05
N GLY A 17 -23.49 6.43 50.79
CA GLY A 17 -23.16 5.96 49.47
C GLY A 17 -24.39 6.08 48.57
N LEU A 18 -24.36 7.05 47.66
CA LEU A 18 -25.21 7.02 46.48
C LEU A 18 -24.68 5.88 45.61
N ALA A 19 -25.22 4.68 45.82
CA ALA A 19 -25.08 3.60 44.86
C ALA A 19 -25.82 4.05 43.59
N LEU A 20 -25.10 4.73 42.69
CA LEU A 20 -25.48 4.67 41.29
C LEU A 20 -25.42 3.20 40.92
N LEU A 21 -26.59 2.58 40.86
CA LEU A 21 -26.81 1.40 40.03
C LEU A 21 -26.44 1.83 38.61
N ALA A 22 -25.15 1.69 38.28
CA ALA A 22 -24.73 1.49 36.92
C ALA A 22 -25.44 0.21 36.49
N THR A 23 -26.62 0.37 35.90
CA THR A 23 -27.15 -0.66 35.01
C THR A 23 -26.00 -0.96 34.07
N PRO A 24 -25.48 -2.20 34.02
CA PRO A 24 -24.56 -2.53 32.96
C PRO A 24 -25.32 -2.16 31.68
N THR A 25 -24.82 -1.18 30.93
CA THR A 25 -25.17 -1.05 29.53
C THR A 25 -24.76 -2.37 28.94
N GLY A 26 -25.72 -3.27 28.78
CA GLY A 26 -25.50 -4.54 28.13
C GLY A 26 -24.84 -4.22 26.80
N ALA A 27 -23.70 -4.84 26.53
CA ALA A 27 -23.23 -4.96 25.17
C ALA A 27 -24.42 -5.45 24.35
N GLN A 28 -24.88 -4.65 23.38
CA GLN A 28 -25.82 -5.18 22.40
C GLN A 28 -25.09 -6.33 21.72
N ALA A 29 -25.52 -7.56 21.98
CA ALA A 29 -25.20 -8.69 21.12
C ALA A 29 -25.72 -8.34 19.72
N GLN A 30 -24.82 -8.18 18.75
CA GLN A 30 -25.19 -7.92 17.35
C GLN A 30 -26.05 -9.09 16.84
N GLY A 31 -27.31 -8.79 16.53
CA GLY A 31 -28.40 -9.75 16.29
C GLY A 31 -28.43 -10.38 14.90
N GLY A 32 -27.30 -10.91 14.43
CA GLY A 32 -27.25 -11.67 13.19
C GLY A 32 -27.85 -13.08 13.31
N LEU A 33 -28.00 -13.76 12.17
CA LEU A 33 -28.60 -15.08 12.07
C LEU A 33 -27.64 -16.07 11.40
N MET A 34 -27.54 -17.27 11.96
CA MET A 34 -26.76 -18.37 11.39
C MET A 34 -27.69 -19.34 10.67
N MET A 35 -27.43 -19.56 9.37
CA MET A 35 -28.01 -20.64 8.58
C MET A 35 -27.03 -21.81 8.58
N ASP A 36 -27.32 -22.79 9.44
CA ASP A 36 -26.55 -24.02 9.52
C ASP A 36 -26.81 -24.93 8.30
N GLY A 37 -25.77 -25.60 7.86
CA GLY A 37 -25.80 -26.64 6.84
C GLY A 37 -24.49 -27.41 6.84
N THR A 38 -24.29 -28.25 5.83
CA THR A 38 -23.07 -29.05 5.69
C THR A 38 -22.58 -29.01 4.24
N PRO A 39 -21.31 -28.70 3.95
CA PRO A 39 -20.25 -28.38 4.90
C PRO A 39 -20.23 -26.91 5.36
N LEU A 40 -21.07 -26.01 4.83
CA LEU A 40 -20.99 -24.59 5.12
C LEU A 40 -22.04 -24.12 6.13
N HIS A 41 -21.63 -23.23 7.02
CA HIS A 41 -22.50 -22.46 7.92
C HIS A 41 -22.42 -20.99 7.53
N VAL A 42 -23.56 -20.38 7.20
CA VAL A 42 -23.62 -19.01 6.66
C VAL A 42 -24.24 -18.09 7.70
N PHE A 43 -23.45 -17.13 8.19
CA PHE A 43 -23.91 -16.06 9.06
C PHE A 43 -24.16 -14.79 8.25
N ALA A 44 -25.26 -14.09 8.54
CA ALA A 44 -25.50 -12.73 8.06
C ALA A 44 -25.87 -11.82 9.24
N ASP A 45 -25.35 -10.60 9.26
CA ASP A 45 -25.58 -9.64 10.35
C ASP A 45 -26.89 -8.85 10.21
N GLY A 46 -27.54 -8.92 9.05
CA GLY A 46 -28.75 -8.18 8.72
C GLY A 46 -28.50 -6.76 8.20
N LEU A 47 -27.25 -6.37 8.00
CA LEU A 47 -26.80 -5.07 7.49
C LEU A 47 -25.87 -5.22 6.26
N GLY A 48 -25.77 -6.43 5.72
CA GLY A 48 -25.07 -6.76 4.48
C GLY A 48 -23.73 -7.45 4.65
N ALA A 49 -23.26 -7.66 5.89
CA ALA A 49 -22.01 -8.36 6.15
C ALA A 49 -22.27 -9.85 6.45
N ILE A 50 -21.41 -10.71 5.93
CA ILE A 50 -21.49 -12.17 6.09
C ILE A 50 -20.23 -12.76 6.72
N GLN A 51 -20.37 -13.94 7.31
CA GLN A 51 -19.27 -14.84 7.64
C GLN A 51 -19.66 -16.25 7.20
N VAL A 52 -18.71 -17.02 6.69
CA VAL A 52 -18.94 -18.44 6.38
C VAL A 52 -17.93 -19.30 7.10
N ARG A 53 -18.37 -20.43 7.64
CA ARG A 53 -17.51 -21.43 8.29
C ARG A 53 -17.70 -22.78 7.65
N VAL A 54 -16.65 -23.60 7.72
CA VAL A 54 -16.65 -24.98 7.21
C VAL A 54 -16.70 -25.95 8.39
N ASP A 55 -17.48 -27.02 8.25
CA ASP A 55 -17.55 -28.12 9.20
C ASP A 55 -16.15 -28.57 9.67
N GLY A 56 -15.94 -28.60 10.99
CA GLY A 56 -14.67 -29.02 11.60
C GLY A 56 -13.52 -28.01 11.50
N VAL A 57 -13.74 -26.82 10.92
CA VAL A 57 -12.76 -25.73 10.85
C VAL A 57 -13.20 -24.58 11.77
N ALA A 58 -12.35 -24.22 12.73
CA ALA A 58 -12.69 -23.18 13.70
C ALA A 58 -12.70 -21.77 13.11
N ALA A 59 -11.90 -21.51 12.08
CA ALA A 59 -11.79 -20.20 11.43
C ALA A 59 -12.95 -19.94 10.44
N GLY A 60 -13.31 -18.67 10.31
CA GLY A 60 -14.16 -18.17 9.24
C GLY A 60 -13.38 -18.05 7.93
N LEU A 61 -14.10 -17.95 6.82
CA LEU A 61 -13.53 -17.83 5.47
C LEU A 61 -13.26 -16.37 5.06
N PHE A 62 -13.68 -15.42 5.89
CA PHE A 62 -13.42 -14.00 5.71
C PHE A 62 -12.83 -13.41 7.00
N TYR A 63 -11.96 -12.41 6.88
CA TYR A 63 -11.34 -11.77 8.05
C TYR A 63 -12.35 -10.87 8.81
N ASP A 64 -12.36 -10.77 10.13
CA ASP A 64 -11.61 -11.54 11.11
C ASP A 64 -12.20 -12.97 11.22
N PRO A 65 -11.40 -14.03 11.04
CA PRO A 65 -11.89 -15.41 11.06
C PRO A 65 -12.48 -15.84 12.41
N ALA A 66 -12.21 -15.14 13.50
CA ALA A 66 -12.80 -15.40 14.81
C ALA A 66 -14.14 -14.66 15.03
N ALA A 67 -14.48 -13.71 14.17
CA ALA A 67 -15.64 -12.84 14.32
C ALA A 67 -16.84 -13.28 13.47
N ASN A 68 -18.02 -12.81 13.88
CA ASN A 68 -19.25 -12.78 13.10
C ASN A 68 -19.82 -11.35 13.20
N PRO A 69 -20.06 -10.64 12.07
CA PRO A 69 -19.71 -11.04 10.70
C PRO A 69 -18.20 -11.00 10.46
N GLY A 70 -17.77 -11.51 9.30
CA GLY A 70 -16.48 -11.20 8.71
C GLY A 70 -16.59 -9.97 7.83
N HIS A 71 -15.52 -9.66 7.10
CA HIS A 71 -15.42 -8.51 6.22
C HIS A 71 -15.68 -8.96 4.79
N ALA A 72 -16.93 -9.34 4.53
CA ALA A 72 -17.41 -9.74 3.23
C ALA A 72 -18.89 -9.38 3.07
N GLY A 73 -19.31 -9.00 1.87
CA GLY A 73 -20.70 -8.64 1.61
C GLY A 73 -20.87 -7.57 0.53
N LEU A 74 -21.94 -6.77 0.67
CA LEU A 74 -22.31 -5.73 -0.29
C LEU A 74 -21.82 -4.33 0.09
N GLU A 75 -20.95 -3.75 -0.72
CA GLU A 75 -20.48 -2.37 -0.69
C GLU A 75 -21.27 -1.48 -1.65
N ILE A 76 -21.62 -0.25 -1.23
CA ILE A 76 -22.37 0.69 -2.09
C ILE A 76 -21.73 2.07 -2.09
N LYS A 77 -21.62 2.67 -3.29
CA LYS A 77 -21.33 4.08 -3.49
C LYS A 77 -22.48 4.75 -4.24
N GLU A 78 -23.04 5.81 -3.67
CA GLU A 78 -24.10 6.64 -4.25
C GLU A 78 -23.58 8.07 -4.40
N GLY A 79 -23.33 8.50 -5.64
CA GLY A 79 -22.62 9.76 -5.91
C GLY A 79 -21.24 9.76 -5.25
N ASP A 80 -20.98 10.77 -4.40
CA ASP A 80 -19.74 10.88 -3.62
C ASP A 80 -19.82 10.17 -2.25
N SER A 81 -20.98 9.63 -1.87
CA SER A 81 -21.17 8.95 -0.58
C SER A 81 -20.83 7.47 -0.72
N VAL A 82 -19.98 6.98 0.18
CA VAL A 82 -19.63 5.55 0.31
C VAL A 82 -20.27 5.01 1.58
N TYR A 83 -20.90 3.85 1.48
CA TYR A 83 -21.53 3.14 2.59
C TYR A 83 -20.79 1.82 2.82
N PRO A 84 -19.65 1.85 3.54
CA PRO A 84 -18.83 0.66 3.74
C PRO A 84 -19.58 -0.41 4.55
N LEU A 85 -19.20 -1.69 4.43
CA LEU A 85 -19.66 -2.75 5.35
C LEU A 85 -19.05 -2.61 6.74
N GLN A 86 -17.84 -2.06 6.82
CA GLN A 86 -17.13 -1.81 8.07
C GLN A 86 -16.37 -0.48 7.99
N ASP A 87 -16.42 0.34 9.06
CA ASP A 87 -15.51 1.47 9.26
C ASP A 87 -14.60 1.13 10.45
N GLY A 88 -13.48 0.47 10.14
CA GLY A 88 -12.67 -0.24 11.13
C GLY A 88 -13.49 -1.31 11.87
N PHE A 89 -13.31 -1.44 13.20
CA PHE A 89 -14.00 -2.45 14.02
C PHE A 89 -15.38 -2.02 14.56
N SER A 90 -16.05 -1.03 13.95
CA SER A 90 -17.34 -0.51 14.43
C SER A 90 -18.41 -0.43 13.34
N THR A 91 -19.68 -0.36 13.76
CA THR A 91 -20.88 -0.44 12.89
C THR A 91 -20.80 0.45 11.66
N ALA A 92 -21.09 -0.13 10.48
CA ALA A 92 -21.22 0.56 9.20
C ALA A 92 -22.10 1.81 9.29
N PRO A 93 -21.55 3.03 9.12
CA PRO A 93 -22.36 4.24 9.13
C PRO A 93 -23.40 4.20 7.99
N GLY A 94 -24.65 4.53 8.34
CA GLY A 94 -25.72 4.67 7.36
C GLY A 94 -26.50 3.40 7.02
N ARG A 95 -26.31 2.29 7.76
CA ARG A 95 -27.08 1.05 7.58
C ARG A 95 -28.02 0.79 8.75
N VAL A 96 -29.28 0.45 8.48
CA VAL A 96 -30.31 0.21 9.53
C VAL A 96 -31.17 -0.98 9.15
N PRO A 97 -31.46 -1.93 10.06
CA PRO A 97 -32.33 -3.07 9.74
C PRO A 97 -33.72 -2.60 9.29
N ALA A 98 -34.25 -3.18 8.22
CA ALA A 98 -35.57 -2.88 7.69
C ALA A 98 -36.58 -4.01 8.00
N GLU A 99 -36.11 -5.26 8.02
CA GLU A 99 -36.95 -6.44 8.27
C GLU A 99 -36.26 -7.44 9.22
N PRO A 100 -37.03 -8.30 9.92
CA PRO A 100 -36.45 -9.40 10.68
C PRO A 100 -35.70 -10.38 9.78
N LEU A 101 -34.56 -10.88 10.26
CA LEU A 101 -33.84 -11.95 9.58
C LEU A 101 -34.66 -13.25 9.65
N THR A 102 -34.76 -13.97 8.54
CA THR A 102 -35.50 -15.25 8.49
C THR A 102 -34.68 -16.33 7.80
N ILE A 103 -34.95 -17.60 8.15
CA ILE A 103 -34.48 -18.76 7.40
C ILE A 103 -35.69 -19.56 6.96
N VAL A 104 -35.75 -19.88 5.67
CA VAL A 104 -36.76 -20.73 5.07
C VAL A 104 -36.09 -22.02 4.57
N ASP A 105 -36.61 -23.17 4.97
CA ASP A 105 -36.25 -24.46 4.38
C ASP A 105 -37.02 -24.63 3.06
N ASN A 106 -36.28 -24.72 1.96
CA ASN A 106 -36.82 -24.88 0.60
C ASN A 106 -36.92 -26.35 0.20
N GLY A 107 -36.53 -27.28 1.08
CA GLY A 107 -36.48 -28.71 0.81
C GLY A 107 -35.18 -29.16 0.11
N ALA A 108 -34.98 -30.48 0.05
CA ALA A 108 -33.81 -31.12 -0.57
C ALA A 108 -32.45 -30.59 -0.05
N GLY A 109 -32.39 -30.21 1.23
CA GLY A 109 -31.18 -29.64 1.85
C GLY A 109 -30.88 -28.20 1.43
N THR A 110 -31.82 -27.50 0.79
CA THR A 110 -31.66 -26.10 0.39
C THR A 110 -32.39 -25.17 1.35
N ARG A 111 -31.73 -24.09 1.77
CA ARG A 111 -32.27 -23.07 2.68
C ARG A 111 -32.01 -21.68 2.11
N THR A 112 -32.88 -20.73 2.44
CA THR A 112 -32.68 -19.31 2.15
C THR A 112 -32.65 -18.54 3.46
N LEU A 113 -31.55 -17.83 3.72
CA LEU A 113 -31.49 -16.79 4.75
C LEU A 113 -31.83 -15.46 4.10
N HIS A 114 -32.88 -14.79 4.59
CA HIS A 114 -33.30 -13.47 4.12
C HIS A 114 -32.87 -12.36 5.09
N THR A 115 -32.36 -11.27 4.54
CA THR A 115 -32.14 -10.00 5.27
C THR A 115 -32.70 -8.83 4.46
N ALA A 116 -33.05 -7.74 5.15
CA ALA A 116 -33.28 -6.45 4.48
C ALA A 116 -32.93 -5.27 5.39
N TYR A 117 -32.33 -4.24 4.79
CA TYR A 117 -31.87 -3.05 5.49
C TYR A 117 -31.93 -1.80 4.61
N LEU A 118 -31.98 -0.64 5.25
CA LEU A 118 -31.84 0.66 4.62
C LEU A 118 -30.37 1.06 4.56
N ILE A 119 -29.95 1.69 3.47
CA ILE A 119 -28.62 2.26 3.27
C ILE A 119 -28.76 3.73 2.86
N GLY A 120 -28.15 4.60 3.65
CA GLY A 120 -28.26 6.04 3.43
C GLY A 120 -29.72 6.53 3.45
N PRO A 121 -30.02 7.68 2.84
CA PRO A 121 -31.38 8.21 2.78
C PRO A 121 -32.23 7.60 1.65
N ASN A 122 -31.62 6.91 0.68
CA ASN A 122 -32.25 6.66 -0.61
C ASN A 122 -32.46 5.19 -0.95
N LEU A 123 -31.84 4.25 -0.24
CA LEU A 123 -31.80 2.85 -0.69
C LEU A 123 -32.35 1.89 0.37
N ARG A 124 -33.05 0.86 -0.11
CA ARG A 124 -33.33 -0.38 0.63
C ARG A 124 -32.67 -1.53 -0.12
N VAL A 125 -31.99 -2.41 0.59
CA VAL A 125 -31.42 -3.65 0.06
C VAL A 125 -32.13 -4.83 0.72
N SER A 126 -32.56 -5.80 -0.07
CA SER A 126 -32.92 -7.14 0.39
C SER A 126 -31.93 -8.16 -0.13
N GLU A 127 -31.59 -9.14 0.70
CA GLU A 127 -30.61 -10.18 0.39
C GLU A 127 -31.24 -11.54 0.64
N ASP A 128 -31.17 -12.42 -0.35
CA ASP A 128 -31.52 -13.84 -0.22
C ASP A 128 -30.25 -14.68 -0.37
N HIS A 129 -29.70 -15.16 0.75
CA HIS A 129 -28.57 -16.08 0.76
C HIS A 129 -29.08 -17.52 0.63
N VAL A 130 -28.91 -18.11 -0.55
CA VAL A 130 -29.34 -19.47 -0.87
C VAL A 130 -28.15 -20.42 -0.74
N TYR A 131 -28.32 -21.43 0.12
CA TYR A 131 -27.35 -22.49 0.32
C TYR A 131 -27.98 -23.88 0.18
N THR A 132 -27.25 -24.81 -0.44
CA THR A 132 -27.64 -26.21 -0.59
C THR A 132 -26.58 -27.10 0.04
N ASP A 133 -27.01 -27.96 0.97
CA ASP A 133 -26.15 -28.95 1.62
C ASP A 133 -25.39 -29.80 0.58
N GLY A 134 -24.13 -30.11 0.88
CA GLY A 134 -23.18 -30.83 0.03
C GLY A 134 -22.39 -29.94 -0.93
N THR A 135 -22.69 -28.64 -1.00
CA THR A 135 -21.99 -27.71 -1.89
C THR A 135 -21.01 -26.80 -1.15
N THR A 136 -20.01 -26.30 -1.87
CA THR A 136 -19.00 -25.33 -1.40
C THR A 136 -19.21 -23.96 -2.03
N GLN A 137 -20.47 -23.60 -2.28
CA GLN A 137 -20.85 -22.33 -2.86
C GLN A 137 -22.13 -21.78 -2.21
N ILE A 138 -22.24 -20.46 -2.13
CA ILE A 138 -23.48 -19.76 -1.76
C ILE A 138 -23.88 -18.84 -2.91
N ASN A 139 -25.18 -18.72 -3.18
CA ASN A 139 -25.71 -17.74 -4.12
C ASN A 139 -26.44 -16.66 -3.32
N VAL A 140 -26.19 -15.40 -3.63
CA VAL A 140 -26.87 -14.27 -2.99
C VAL A 140 -27.59 -13.47 -4.06
N HIS A 141 -28.90 -13.33 -3.89
CA HIS A 141 -29.68 -12.39 -4.69
C HIS A 141 -29.83 -11.07 -3.93
N TYR A 142 -29.36 -9.98 -4.52
CA TYR A 142 -29.53 -8.63 -3.99
C TYR A 142 -30.63 -7.91 -4.74
N GLY A 143 -31.69 -7.49 -4.03
CA GLY A 143 -32.70 -6.57 -4.53
C GLY A 143 -32.42 -5.16 -4.02
N ILE A 144 -32.02 -4.25 -4.92
CA ILE A 144 -31.67 -2.86 -4.57
C ILE A 144 -32.80 -1.94 -5.02
N THR A 145 -33.52 -1.37 -4.04
CA THR A 145 -34.68 -0.51 -4.25
C THR A 145 -34.32 0.96 -3.98
N ASN A 146 -34.66 1.85 -4.92
CA ASN A 146 -34.64 3.29 -4.65
C ASN A 146 -35.92 3.68 -3.88
N VAL A 147 -35.77 4.05 -2.61
CA VAL A 147 -36.87 4.49 -1.73
C VAL A 147 -37.01 6.02 -1.67
N SER A 148 -36.19 6.76 -2.42
CA SER A 148 -36.26 8.22 -2.52
C SER A 148 -37.29 8.68 -3.55
N ALA A 149 -37.53 10.00 -3.61
CA ALA A 149 -38.45 10.61 -4.57
C ALA A 149 -37.79 10.98 -5.92
N ALA A 150 -36.49 10.76 -6.09
CA ALA A 150 -35.74 11.12 -7.30
C ALA A 150 -34.94 9.92 -7.83
N PRO A 151 -34.66 9.85 -9.15
CA PRO A 151 -33.76 8.83 -9.68
C PRO A 151 -32.36 8.94 -9.05
N THR A 152 -31.70 7.80 -8.84
CA THR A 152 -30.33 7.74 -8.32
C THR A 152 -29.46 6.81 -9.17
N SER A 153 -28.14 7.01 -9.14
CA SER A 153 -27.17 6.12 -9.77
C SER A 153 -26.16 5.67 -8.74
N LEU A 154 -25.80 4.39 -8.78
CA LEU A 154 -24.97 3.79 -7.75
C LEU A 154 -24.02 2.75 -8.32
N ARG A 155 -22.86 2.65 -7.68
CA ARG A 155 -21.92 1.55 -7.87
C ARG A 155 -22.11 0.57 -6.72
N VAL A 156 -22.24 -0.70 -7.06
CA VAL A 156 -22.41 -1.81 -6.13
C VAL A 156 -21.19 -2.71 -6.22
N GLY A 157 -20.71 -3.21 -5.10
CA GLY A 157 -19.59 -4.13 -5.04
C GLY A 157 -19.90 -5.31 -4.13
N ALA A 158 -19.64 -6.54 -4.58
CA ALA A 158 -19.50 -7.66 -3.68
C ALA A 158 -18.00 -7.79 -3.39
N LEU A 159 -17.59 -7.45 -2.16
CA LEU A 159 -16.19 -7.42 -1.76
C LEU A 159 -15.96 -8.33 -0.56
N ALA A 160 -14.73 -8.81 -0.41
CA ALA A 160 -14.30 -9.53 0.78
C ALA A 160 -12.80 -9.38 1.04
N ASP A 161 -12.46 -9.42 2.32
CA ASP A 161 -11.16 -9.79 2.85
C ASP A 161 -11.14 -11.31 3.08
N LEU A 162 -10.37 -12.03 2.26
CA LEU A 162 -10.41 -13.50 2.17
C LEU A 162 -9.44 -14.15 3.16
N TYR A 163 -9.97 -15.04 4.00
CA TYR A 163 -9.16 -15.94 4.83
C TYR A 163 -8.99 -17.31 4.16
N VAL A 164 -8.02 -17.38 3.26
CA VAL A 164 -7.76 -18.50 2.35
C VAL A 164 -7.02 -19.65 3.05
N GLY A 165 -7.65 -20.82 3.20
CA GLY A 165 -6.97 -22.02 3.69
C GLY A 165 -6.43 -21.90 5.13
N ASN A 166 -7.14 -21.16 5.99
CA ASN A 166 -6.71 -20.75 7.33
C ASN A 166 -5.53 -19.74 7.35
N ASN A 167 -5.38 -18.94 6.29
CA ASN A 167 -4.34 -17.93 6.17
C ASN A 167 -4.88 -16.65 5.53
N ASP A 168 -4.38 -15.50 5.98
CA ASP A 168 -4.65 -14.19 5.36
C ASP A 168 -3.88 -14.00 4.05
N SER A 169 -2.81 -14.78 3.86
CA SER A 169 -2.04 -14.77 2.63
C SER A 169 -2.45 -15.94 1.74
N GLY A 170 -3.11 -15.63 0.63
CA GLY A 170 -3.50 -16.52 -0.45
C GLY A 170 -2.87 -16.11 -1.78
N THR A 171 -2.84 -17.03 -2.75
CA THR A 171 -2.38 -16.70 -4.11
C THR A 171 -3.57 -16.18 -4.92
N GLY A 172 -3.50 -14.94 -5.39
CA GLY A 172 -4.47 -14.37 -6.32
C GLY A 172 -4.59 -15.18 -7.62
N VAL A 173 -5.82 -15.49 -8.02
CA VAL A 173 -6.13 -16.31 -9.20
C VAL A 173 -7.32 -15.77 -9.99
N ILE A 174 -7.36 -16.12 -11.28
CA ILE A 174 -8.46 -15.77 -12.19
C ILE A 174 -8.79 -16.96 -13.10
N ALA A 175 -10.07 -17.19 -13.37
CA ALA A 175 -10.51 -18.01 -14.49
C ALA A 175 -11.21 -17.10 -15.51
N PRO A 176 -10.54 -16.69 -16.60
CA PRO A 176 -11.04 -15.64 -17.50
C PRO A 176 -12.14 -16.12 -18.47
N GLY A 177 -12.53 -17.39 -18.41
CA GLY A 177 -13.63 -17.93 -19.21
C GLY A 177 -14.99 -17.45 -18.70
N THR A 178 -16.07 -17.85 -19.38
CA THR A 178 -17.44 -17.62 -18.91
C THR A 178 -17.97 -18.91 -18.25
N PRO A 179 -18.41 -18.87 -16.97
CA PRO A 179 -18.44 -17.70 -16.09
C PRO A 179 -17.05 -17.31 -15.57
N LEU A 180 -16.82 -16.00 -15.48
CA LEU A 180 -15.58 -15.43 -14.93
C LEU A 180 -15.44 -15.79 -13.46
N PHE A 181 -14.23 -16.05 -12.98
CA PHE A 181 -13.93 -16.21 -11.56
C PHE A 181 -12.72 -15.38 -11.15
N VAL A 182 -12.78 -14.77 -9.97
CA VAL A 182 -11.67 -14.05 -9.33
C VAL A 182 -11.64 -14.36 -7.84
N GLY A 183 -10.44 -14.52 -7.27
CA GLY A 183 -10.28 -14.74 -5.83
C GLY A 183 -8.90 -15.27 -5.44
N GLY A 184 -8.80 -15.79 -4.23
CA GLY A 184 -7.60 -16.42 -3.70
C GLY A 184 -7.62 -17.94 -3.86
N ARG A 185 -6.43 -18.54 -3.88
CA ARG A 185 -6.21 -19.98 -3.90
C ARG A 185 -5.34 -20.40 -2.73
N ASP A 186 -5.77 -21.45 -2.03
CA ASP A 186 -4.92 -22.15 -1.08
C ASP A 186 -3.95 -23.05 -1.85
N GLU A 187 -2.66 -22.79 -1.74
CA GLU A 187 -1.61 -23.56 -2.43
C GLU A 187 -1.54 -25.02 -1.95
N ALA A 188 -1.90 -25.30 -0.69
CA ALA A 188 -1.79 -26.64 -0.13
C ALA A 188 -2.88 -27.57 -0.66
N SER A 189 -4.14 -27.12 -0.64
CA SER A 189 -5.28 -27.91 -1.13
C SER A 189 -5.60 -27.69 -2.61
N GLY A 190 -5.19 -26.55 -3.17
CA GLY A 190 -5.58 -26.09 -4.49
C GLY A 190 -7.01 -25.53 -4.57
N LEU A 191 -7.73 -25.45 -3.46
CA LEU A 191 -9.10 -24.93 -3.39
C LEU A 191 -9.11 -23.41 -3.52
N VAL A 192 -10.22 -22.87 -4.02
CA VAL A 192 -10.41 -21.44 -4.28
C VAL A 192 -11.48 -20.81 -3.42
N TYR A 193 -11.33 -19.50 -3.22
CA TYR A 193 -12.15 -18.65 -2.37
C TYR A 193 -12.38 -17.34 -3.12
N GLY A 194 -13.62 -16.98 -3.43
CA GLY A 194 -13.89 -15.74 -4.17
C GLY A 194 -15.20 -15.76 -4.93
N LEU A 195 -15.27 -14.98 -6.00
CA LEU A 195 -16.50 -14.66 -6.72
C LEU A 195 -16.52 -15.33 -8.08
N GLN A 196 -17.65 -15.94 -8.44
CA GLN A 196 -17.94 -16.42 -9.79
C GLN A 196 -19.09 -15.62 -10.39
N GLU A 197 -18.94 -15.22 -11.66
CA GLU A 197 -19.89 -14.35 -12.36
C GLU A 197 -21.24 -15.05 -12.56
N VAL A 198 -22.31 -14.35 -12.17
CA VAL A 198 -23.71 -14.73 -12.42
C VAL A 198 -24.41 -13.58 -13.14
N THR A 199 -24.50 -12.42 -12.50
CA THR A 199 -24.80 -11.15 -13.18
C THR A 199 -23.51 -10.57 -13.76
N PRO A 200 -23.44 -10.24 -15.07
CA PRO A 200 -22.21 -9.73 -15.71
C PRO A 200 -21.58 -8.57 -14.96
N TRP A 201 -20.28 -8.64 -14.69
CA TRP A 201 -19.56 -7.63 -13.92
C TRP A 201 -19.18 -6.43 -14.79
N SER A 202 -19.22 -5.23 -14.22
CA SER A 202 -18.65 -4.02 -14.84
C SER A 202 -17.16 -3.83 -14.51
N GLY A 203 -16.66 -4.51 -13.48
CA GLY A 203 -15.25 -4.58 -13.10
C GLY A 203 -15.02 -5.62 -12.00
N TYR A 204 -13.77 -6.00 -11.82
CA TYR A 204 -13.33 -6.90 -10.75
C TYR A 204 -11.93 -6.51 -10.29
N GLN A 205 -11.53 -7.00 -9.12
CA GLN A 205 -10.15 -6.88 -8.66
C GLN A 205 -9.86 -7.97 -7.63
N GLU A 206 -8.61 -8.45 -7.61
CA GLU A 206 -8.02 -9.15 -6.48
C GLU A 206 -6.63 -8.56 -6.24
N SER A 207 -6.34 -8.20 -4.98
CA SER A 207 -5.08 -7.55 -4.56
C SER A 207 -5.05 -7.45 -3.04
N ASP A 208 -4.14 -6.64 -2.49
CA ASP A 208 -4.16 -6.24 -1.08
C ASP A 208 -5.56 -5.71 -0.70
N PHE A 209 -6.12 -6.19 0.41
CA PHE A 209 -7.49 -5.84 0.84
C PHE A 209 -7.70 -4.32 0.83
N GLU A 210 -6.81 -3.55 1.45
CA GLU A 210 -6.93 -2.09 1.53
C GLU A 210 -7.06 -1.47 0.13
N GLN A 211 -6.29 -1.98 -0.83
CA GLN A 211 -6.33 -1.49 -2.21
C GLN A 211 -7.65 -1.82 -2.93
N VAL A 212 -8.21 -3.02 -2.74
CA VAL A 212 -9.48 -3.40 -3.37
C VAL A 212 -10.62 -2.52 -2.87
N PHE A 213 -10.70 -2.31 -1.56
CA PHE A 213 -11.73 -1.49 -0.93
C PHE A 213 -11.55 0.00 -1.25
N ASP A 214 -10.32 0.52 -1.20
CA ASP A 214 -10.01 1.91 -1.59
C ASP A 214 -10.35 2.19 -3.06
N ASN A 215 -10.01 1.27 -3.96
CA ASN A 215 -10.33 1.40 -5.37
C ASN A 215 -11.84 1.42 -5.59
N PHE A 216 -12.61 0.55 -4.92
CA PHE A 216 -14.06 0.56 -5.00
C PHE A 216 -14.66 1.91 -4.56
N ALA A 217 -14.22 2.40 -3.39
CA ALA A 217 -14.65 3.68 -2.82
C ALA A 217 -14.25 4.88 -3.70
N GLY A 218 -13.10 4.79 -4.37
CA GLY A 218 -12.58 5.75 -5.33
C GLY A 218 -13.18 5.60 -6.73
N ASP A 219 -12.31 5.35 -7.70
CA ASP A 219 -12.64 5.37 -9.13
C ASP A 219 -13.29 4.08 -9.65
N GLY A 220 -13.23 3.00 -8.88
CA GLY A 220 -13.76 1.67 -9.18
C GLY A 220 -12.66 0.62 -9.24
N LEU A 221 -13.08 -0.65 -9.28
CA LEU A 221 -12.18 -1.79 -9.41
C LEU A 221 -11.44 -1.74 -10.76
N ASN A 222 -10.14 -2.07 -10.75
CA ASN A 222 -9.23 -1.79 -11.86
C ASN A 222 -9.01 -2.95 -12.85
N GLY A 223 -9.68 -4.09 -12.66
CA GLY A 223 -9.56 -5.26 -13.53
C GLY A 223 -8.29 -6.07 -13.37
N THR A 224 -7.56 -5.94 -12.25
CA THR A 224 -6.31 -6.67 -12.00
C THR A 224 -6.44 -7.77 -10.96
N VAL A 225 -5.53 -8.73 -11.00
CA VAL A 225 -5.36 -9.79 -10.00
C VAL A 225 -3.89 -9.83 -9.62
N ASP A 226 -3.58 -9.68 -8.34
CA ASP A 226 -2.22 -9.70 -7.80
C ASP A 226 -1.93 -11.03 -7.11
N SER A 227 -1.25 -11.92 -7.83
CA SER A 227 -0.89 -13.25 -7.31
C SER A 227 0.06 -13.24 -6.11
N THR A 228 0.54 -12.07 -5.68
CA THR A 228 1.49 -11.91 -4.58
C THR A 228 0.99 -11.04 -3.44
N ALA A 229 -0.29 -10.64 -3.45
CA ALA A 229 -0.90 -9.88 -2.38
C ALA A 229 -0.73 -10.62 -1.04
N PRO A 230 -0.09 -10.03 -0.02
CA PRO A 230 0.01 -10.63 1.31
C PRO A 230 -1.33 -10.74 2.05
N ASP A 231 -2.32 -9.94 1.66
CA ASP A 231 -3.62 -9.77 2.34
C ASP A 231 -4.76 -9.77 1.31
N ASN A 232 -5.47 -10.90 1.16
CA ASN A 232 -6.25 -11.15 -0.05
C ASN A 232 -7.62 -10.47 -0.06
N GLY A 233 -7.66 -9.25 -0.60
CA GLY A 233 -8.89 -8.61 -1.04
C GLY A 233 -9.41 -9.15 -2.35
N VAL A 234 -10.73 -9.32 -2.46
CA VAL A 234 -11.41 -9.60 -3.73
C VAL A 234 -12.65 -8.73 -3.90
N GLY A 235 -12.97 -8.36 -5.14
CA GLY A 235 -14.19 -7.62 -5.46
C GLY A 235 -14.70 -7.86 -6.88
N ALA A 236 -16.02 -7.82 -7.03
CA ALA A 236 -16.72 -7.64 -8.30
C ALA A 236 -17.69 -6.46 -8.18
N THR A 237 -17.85 -5.66 -9.24
CA THR A 237 -18.67 -4.44 -9.21
C THR A 237 -19.64 -4.31 -10.37
N TRP A 238 -20.78 -3.66 -10.10
CA TRP A 238 -21.84 -3.34 -11.05
C TRP A 238 -22.17 -1.84 -10.97
N GLN A 239 -22.51 -1.27 -12.12
CA GLN A 239 -23.00 0.09 -12.23
C GLN A 239 -24.52 0.07 -12.48
N LEU A 240 -25.29 0.69 -11.60
CA LEU A 240 -26.74 0.80 -11.70
C LEU A 240 -27.11 2.25 -11.94
N ASP A 241 -27.32 2.61 -13.21
CA ASP A 241 -27.60 4.00 -13.60
C ASP A 241 -29.09 4.30 -13.63
N ASN A 242 -29.49 5.48 -13.12
CA ASN A 242 -30.85 5.99 -13.23
C ASN A 242 -31.92 5.02 -12.67
N LEU A 243 -31.68 4.49 -11.47
CA LEU A 243 -32.66 3.71 -10.71
C LEU A 243 -33.82 4.62 -10.31
N ALA A 244 -35.00 4.41 -10.90
CA ALA A 244 -36.17 5.28 -10.71
C ALA A 244 -36.77 5.15 -9.30
N PRO A 245 -37.53 6.16 -8.81
CA PRO A 245 -38.26 6.06 -7.54
C PRO A 245 -39.14 4.80 -7.48
N GLY A 246 -38.94 3.98 -6.45
CA GLY A 246 -39.64 2.70 -6.25
C GLY A 246 -39.16 1.54 -7.13
N GLU A 247 -38.22 1.77 -8.05
CA GLU A 247 -37.62 0.70 -8.87
C GLU A 247 -36.70 -0.18 -8.01
N THR A 248 -36.79 -1.50 -8.19
CA THR A 248 -35.85 -2.48 -7.65
C THR A 248 -35.06 -3.11 -8.79
N ARG A 249 -33.73 -3.16 -8.67
CA ARG A 249 -32.86 -3.93 -9.57
C ARG A 249 -32.17 -5.07 -8.84
N GLY A 250 -32.16 -6.22 -9.50
CA GLY A 250 -31.53 -7.45 -9.01
C GLY A 250 -30.07 -7.57 -9.42
N ILE A 251 -29.23 -8.08 -8.51
CA ILE A 251 -27.87 -8.55 -8.80
C ILE A 251 -27.71 -9.92 -8.15
N ASP A 252 -27.31 -10.91 -8.95
CA ASP A 252 -26.99 -12.24 -8.46
C ASP A 252 -25.47 -12.42 -8.35
N VAL A 253 -25.03 -12.91 -7.19
CA VAL A 253 -23.64 -13.14 -6.84
C VAL A 253 -23.44 -14.59 -6.40
N ARG A 254 -22.37 -15.23 -6.87
CA ARG A 254 -21.96 -16.55 -6.37
C ARG A 254 -20.60 -16.47 -5.70
N TRP A 255 -20.54 -16.93 -4.47
CA TRP A 255 -19.29 -17.17 -3.76
C TRP A 255 -18.89 -18.63 -3.93
N LEU A 256 -17.63 -18.87 -4.28
CA LEU A 256 -16.97 -20.17 -4.18
C LEU A 256 -16.11 -20.16 -2.91
N LEU A 257 -16.31 -21.14 -2.02
CA LEU A 257 -15.84 -21.09 -0.63
C LEU A 257 -15.21 -22.43 -0.25
N ALA A 258 -13.87 -22.51 -0.31
CA ALA A 258 -13.12 -23.76 -0.28
C ALA A 258 -13.58 -24.73 -1.39
N ALA A 259 -13.79 -24.19 -2.59
CA ALA A 259 -14.32 -24.94 -3.72
C ALA A 259 -13.21 -25.46 -4.65
N ALA A 260 -13.54 -26.45 -5.47
CA ALA A 260 -12.67 -26.83 -6.58
C ALA A 260 -12.53 -25.66 -7.56
N ALA A 261 -11.29 -25.39 -8.00
CA ALA A 261 -11.01 -24.31 -8.93
C ALA A 261 -11.80 -24.48 -10.25
N PRO A 262 -12.48 -23.44 -10.76
CA PRO A 262 -13.10 -23.48 -12.07
C PRO A 262 -12.12 -23.88 -13.18
N PRO A 263 -12.56 -24.58 -14.25
CA PRO A 263 -11.70 -24.89 -15.39
C PRO A 263 -11.06 -23.64 -15.99
N GLY A 264 -9.76 -23.70 -16.27
CA GLY A 264 -9.02 -22.55 -16.80
C GLY A 264 -8.58 -21.52 -15.75
N THR A 265 -8.73 -21.81 -14.46
CA THR A 265 -8.13 -21.01 -13.38
C THR A 265 -6.61 -20.98 -13.55
N ILE A 266 -6.05 -19.77 -13.58
CA ILE A 266 -4.61 -19.51 -13.67
C ILE A 266 -4.17 -18.60 -12.54
N VAL A 267 -2.90 -18.73 -12.15
CA VAL A 267 -2.20 -17.72 -11.35
C VAL A 267 -1.61 -16.71 -12.34
N PRO A 268 -2.09 -15.47 -12.39
CA PRO A 268 -1.49 -14.46 -13.26
C PRO A 268 -0.05 -14.18 -12.80
N PRO A 269 0.85 -13.77 -13.72
CA PRO A 269 2.16 -13.31 -13.30
C PRO A 269 2.00 -12.11 -12.35
N PRO A 270 2.88 -11.95 -11.33
CA PRO A 270 2.80 -10.83 -10.41
C PRO A 270 2.75 -9.50 -11.18
N PRO A 271 1.94 -8.52 -10.74
CA PRO A 271 1.84 -7.23 -11.42
C PRO A 271 3.24 -6.63 -11.51
N THR A 272 3.74 -6.46 -12.72
CA THR A 272 5.04 -5.83 -12.91
C THR A 272 4.87 -4.34 -12.60
N PRO A 273 5.57 -3.77 -11.61
CA PRO A 273 5.40 -2.36 -11.26
C PRO A 273 5.60 -1.49 -12.51
N VAL A 274 4.55 -0.78 -12.94
CA VAL A 274 4.56 0.00 -14.19
C VAL A 274 5.13 1.39 -13.91
N ALA A 275 5.96 1.88 -14.84
CA ALA A 275 6.51 3.22 -14.73
C ALA A 275 5.42 4.27 -15.02
N ASP A 276 5.32 5.30 -14.17
CA ASP A 276 4.46 6.46 -14.40
C ASP A 276 4.90 7.28 -15.63
N GLU A 277 4.16 8.34 -15.96
CA GLU A 277 4.45 9.21 -17.11
C GLU A 277 5.88 9.82 -17.07
N LEU A 278 6.45 9.95 -15.86
CA LEU A 278 7.79 10.46 -15.62
C LEU A 278 8.88 9.38 -15.72
N GLY A 279 8.49 8.12 -15.92
CA GLY A 279 9.36 6.96 -15.97
C GLY A 279 9.76 6.43 -14.59
N VAL A 280 8.98 6.75 -13.55
CA VAL A 280 9.24 6.35 -12.17
C VAL A 280 8.34 5.17 -11.81
N ILE A 281 8.95 4.13 -11.26
CA ILE A 281 8.23 2.99 -10.68
C ILE A 281 8.22 3.19 -9.17
N HIS A 282 7.04 3.20 -8.58
CA HIS A 282 6.86 3.22 -7.12
C HIS A 282 6.73 1.78 -6.65
N ALA A 283 7.35 1.46 -5.51
CA ALA A 283 7.17 0.14 -4.92
C ALA A 283 5.71 -0.04 -4.50
N GLY A 284 5.19 -1.26 -4.66
CA GLY A 284 3.91 -1.65 -4.08
C GLY A 284 3.97 -1.73 -2.55
N PRO A 285 2.87 -2.16 -1.90
CA PRO A 285 2.80 -2.33 -0.45
C PRO A 285 3.86 -3.29 0.10
N ASP A 286 4.24 -4.31 -0.67
CA ASP A 286 5.34 -5.24 -0.40
C ASP A 286 6.75 -4.57 -0.34
N GLY A 287 6.86 -3.33 -0.80
CA GLY A 287 8.10 -2.56 -0.84
C GLY A 287 9.11 -3.06 -1.87
N VAL A 288 8.72 -3.94 -2.79
CA VAL A 288 9.61 -4.54 -3.80
C VAL A 288 9.68 -3.64 -5.03
N LEU A 289 10.90 -3.47 -5.54
CA LEU A 289 11.15 -2.79 -6.81
C LEU A 289 11.76 -3.79 -7.79
N PRO A 290 11.51 -3.64 -9.10
CA PRO A 290 12.27 -4.37 -10.09
C PRO A 290 13.78 -4.07 -9.95
N PRO A 291 14.66 -5.00 -10.37
CA PRO A 291 16.10 -4.74 -10.38
C PRO A 291 16.44 -3.50 -11.22
N PRO A 292 17.46 -2.71 -10.82
CA PRO A 292 17.89 -1.56 -11.63
C PRO A 292 18.45 -2.04 -12.98
N VAL A 293 18.21 -1.27 -14.04
CA VAL A 293 18.66 -1.61 -15.40
C VAL A 293 19.78 -0.68 -15.85
N THR A 294 20.91 -1.26 -16.27
CA THR A 294 22.11 -0.51 -16.70
C THR A 294 21.78 0.58 -17.72
N GLY A 295 22.12 1.82 -17.37
CA GLY A 295 21.94 3.01 -18.19
C GLY A 295 20.50 3.52 -18.28
N LYS A 296 19.53 2.81 -17.68
CA LYS A 296 18.10 3.14 -17.73
C LYS A 296 17.57 3.56 -16.37
N SER A 297 17.79 2.77 -15.32
CA SER A 297 17.17 2.99 -14.01
C SER A 297 18.09 2.69 -12.82
N VAL A 298 17.76 3.30 -11.67
CA VAL A 298 18.38 3.04 -10.36
C VAL A 298 17.29 3.02 -9.29
N ASN A 299 17.50 2.30 -8.20
CA ASN A 299 16.55 2.23 -7.08
C ASN A 299 17.03 3.16 -5.95
N ILE A 300 16.12 3.92 -5.36
CA ILE A 300 16.41 4.78 -4.21
C ILE A 300 15.41 4.57 -3.09
N LYS A 301 15.90 4.59 -1.85
CA LYS A 301 15.09 4.48 -0.64
C LYS A 301 15.51 5.54 0.37
N LEU A 302 14.53 6.22 0.97
CA LEU A 302 14.78 7.15 2.06
C LEU A 302 15.27 6.37 3.30
N LEU A 303 16.40 6.78 3.87
CA LEU A 303 16.89 6.24 5.15
C LEU A 303 16.52 7.14 6.33
N ARG A 304 16.55 8.47 6.14
CA ARG A 304 16.11 9.46 7.14
C ARG A 304 16.06 10.87 6.56
N GLY A 305 15.36 11.75 7.26
CA GLY A 305 15.26 13.17 6.95
C GLY A 305 14.36 13.40 5.73
N THR A 306 14.58 14.51 5.02
CA THR A 306 13.76 14.86 3.84
C THR A 306 14.60 14.83 2.59
N VAL A 307 14.12 14.13 1.57
CA VAL A 307 14.74 14.00 0.24
C VAL A 307 13.66 14.25 -0.81
N CYS A 308 14.03 14.88 -1.91
CA CYS A 308 13.19 14.91 -3.11
C CYS A 308 14.02 14.57 -4.34
N TYR A 309 13.36 14.10 -5.39
CA TYR A 309 13.97 13.77 -6.67
C TYR A 309 13.22 14.45 -7.82
N THR A 310 13.93 14.70 -8.93
CA THR A 310 13.38 15.29 -10.14
C THR A 310 13.75 14.41 -11.33
N PRO A 311 12.79 13.61 -11.86
CA PRO A 311 13.00 12.80 -13.06
C PRO A 311 13.37 13.67 -14.28
N PRO A 312 14.06 13.13 -15.30
CA PRO A 312 14.51 13.90 -16.46
C PRO A 312 13.40 14.64 -17.22
N LYS A 313 12.18 14.08 -17.22
CA LYS A 313 10.99 14.64 -17.88
C LYS A 313 10.26 15.68 -17.03
N SER A 314 10.70 15.91 -15.80
CA SER A 314 10.05 16.83 -14.85
C SER A 314 10.96 17.98 -14.45
N LYS A 315 10.35 19.06 -13.99
CA LYS A 315 11.04 20.17 -13.29
C LYS A 315 10.66 20.24 -11.82
N LYS A 316 9.71 19.42 -11.37
CA LYS A 316 9.21 19.41 -9.99
C LYS A 316 10.13 18.54 -9.12
N CYS A 317 10.34 18.97 -7.87
CA CYS A 317 10.99 18.12 -6.86
C CYS A 317 9.90 17.31 -6.16
N ILE A 318 9.89 16.01 -6.42
CA ILE A 318 8.92 15.06 -5.89
C ILE A 318 9.46 14.53 -4.55
N PRO A 319 8.72 14.65 -3.43
CA PRO A 319 9.13 14.07 -2.16
C PRO A 319 9.38 12.56 -2.26
N LEU A 320 10.46 12.07 -1.66
CA LEU A 320 10.72 10.64 -1.56
C LEU A 320 10.05 10.09 -0.30
N THR A 321 8.84 9.54 -0.45
CA THR A 321 8.02 9.00 0.65
C THR A 321 8.15 7.48 0.81
N GLY A 322 8.41 6.76 -0.28
CA GLY A 322 8.66 5.31 -0.30
C GLY A 322 9.85 4.93 -1.18
N PRO A 323 10.20 3.63 -1.29
CA PRO A 323 11.17 3.16 -2.28
C PRO A 323 10.66 3.41 -3.71
N VAL A 324 11.52 3.92 -4.58
CA VAL A 324 11.19 4.14 -5.99
C VAL A 324 12.35 3.72 -6.89
N GLN A 325 12.03 3.20 -8.07
CA GLN A 325 12.97 3.08 -9.18
C GLN A 325 12.81 4.29 -10.11
N ILE A 326 13.91 5.03 -10.31
CA ILE A 326 13.92 6.29 -11.07
C ILE A 326 14.82 6.20 -12.30
N PRO A 327 14.56 7.00 -13.36
CA PRO A 327 15.41 7.03 -14.53
C PRO A 327 16.82 7.55 -14.22
N VAL A 328 17.82 6.98 -14.89
CA VAL A 328 19.15 7.57 -14.97
C VAL A 328 19.04 8.97 -15.59
N GLY A 329 19.73 9.95 -14.98
CA GLY A 329 19.60 11.36 -15.32
C GLY A 329 18.73 12.16 -14.35
N SER A 330 18.08 11.51 -13.38
CA SER A 330 17.33 12.20 -12.32
C SER A 330 18.24 13.08 -11.45
N LEU A 331 17.71 14.20 -10.99
CA LEU A 331 18.32 15.03 -9.95
C LEU A 331 17.82 14.58 -8.57
N ILE A 332 18.69 14.51 -7.57
CA ILE A 332 18.32 14.13 -6.20
C ILE A 332 18.84 15.19 -5.23
N ASP A 333 17.95 15.71 -4.39
CA ASP A 333 18.29 16.62 -3.29
C ASP A 333 18.29 15.85 -1.96
N THR A 334 19.50 15.60 -1.44
CA THR A 334 19.74 14.97 -0.13
C THR A 334 20.28 15.96 0.90
N THR A 335 20.08 17.27 0.71
CA THR A 335 20.65 18.30 1.60
C THR A 335 20.14 18.18 3.04
N LYS A 336 18.90 17.70 3.22
CA LYS A 336 18.24 17.51 4.52
C LYS A 336 17.94 16.04 4.84
N GLY A 337 18.56 15.10 4.12
CA GLY A 337 18.25 13.68 4.25
C GLY A 337 19.37 12.76 3.80
N ARG A 338 19.11 11.46 3.86
CA ARG A 338 20.01 10.41 3.42
C ARG A 338 19.22 9.34 2.68
N ILE A 339 19.74 8.88 1.55
CA ILE A 339 19.18 7.75 0.82
C ILE A 339 20.13 6.56 0.80
N ALA A 340 19.56 5.37 0.62
CA ALA A 340 20.23 4.26 -0.01
C ALA A 340 19.97 4.35 -1.52
N LEU A 341 21.03 4.19 -2.31
CA LEU A 341 20.96 4.09 -3.77
C LEU A 341 21.52 2.73 -4.17
N GLU A 342 20.74 2.01 -4.97
CA GLU A 342 21.13 0.77 -5.61
C GLU A 342 21.17 0.95 -7.13
N SER A 343 22.24 0.46 -7.75
CA SER A 343 22.46 0.55 -9.19
C SER A 343 23.15 -0.72 -9.68
N THR A 344 23.17 -0.93 -10.99
CA THR A 344 23.92 -2.06 -11.56
C THR A 344 25.43 -1.91 -11.38
N SER A 345 26.12 -3.01 -11.11
CA SER A 345 27.58 -3.15 -11.09
C SER A 345 28.15 -3.72 -12.39
N ASP A 346 27.32 -4.44 -13.15
CA ASP A 346 27.61 -4.95 -14.49
C ASP A 346 26.35 -4.99 -15.37
N ALA A 347 26.55 -5.23 -16.67
CA ALA A 347 25.46 -5.37 -17.64
C ALA A 347 24.72 -6.71 -17.55
N ALA A 348 25.21 -7.68 -16.76
CA ALA A 348 24.57 -8.98 -16.55
C ALA A 348 23.53 -8.97 -15.43
N GLY A 349 23.37 -7.83 -14.73
CA GLY A 349 22.36 -7.64 -13.69
C GLY A 349 22.91 -7.67 -12.26
N GLY A 350 24.23 -7.77 -12.08
CA GLY A 350 24.83 -7.58 -10.77
C GLY A 350 24.50 -6.18 -10.22
N THR A 351 24.24 -6.06 -8.92
CA THR A 351 23.91 -4.77 -8.26
C THR A 351 25.01 -4.31 -7.31
N GLN A 352 24.92 -3.04 -6.90
CA GLN A 352 25.80 -2.40 -5.92
C GLN A 352 25.06 -1.26 -5.23
N SER A 353 25.38 -1.03 -3.95
CA SER A 353 24.66 -0.08 -3.10
C SER A 353 25.60 0.85 -2.35
N ALA A 354 25.18 2.11 -2.21
CA ALA A 354 25.85 3.11 -1.39
C ALA A 354 24.86 4.14 -0.86
N TRP A 355 25.23 4.80 0.24
CA TRP A 355 24.43 5.85 0.85
C TRP A 355 24.93 7.23 0.46
N PHE A 356 24.00 8.14 0.18
CA PHE A 356 24.31 9.51 -0.24
C PHE A 356 23.52 10.55 0.57
N TYR A 357 24.20 11.64 0.96
CA TYR A 357 23.62 12.67 1.83
C TYR A 357 24.36 14.01 1.76
N SER A 358 23.72 15.05 2.31
CA SER A 358 24.25 16.41 2.48
C SER A 358 24.60 17.12 1.16
N GLY A 359 23.91 16.77 0.07
CA GLY A 359 24.22 17.27 -1.26
C GLY A 359 23.10 17.14 -2.28
N ILE A 360 23.23 17.87 -3.38
CA ILE A 360 22.37 17.74 -4.56
C ILE A 360 23.23 17.15 -5.69
N PHE A 361 22.73 16.14 -6.39
CA PHE A 361 23.47 15.52 -7.47
C PHE A 361 22.55 15.01 -8.58
N LYS A 362 23.10 14.93 -9.81
CA LYS A 362 22.47 14.25 -10.93
C LYS A 362 23.05 12.85 -11.05
N ILE A 363 22.20 11.83 -11.11
CA ILE A 363 22.63 10.44 -11.27
C ILE A 363 22.89 10.12 -12.75
N GLY A 364 23.95 9.39 -13.02
CA GLY A 364 24.37 8.94 -14.35
C GLY A 364 25.01 7.55 -14.27
N GLN A 365 25.14 6.88 -15.41
CA GLN A 365 25.97 5.68 -15.54
C GLN A 365 26.81 5.76 -16.82
N THR A 366 28.06 5.30 -16.76
CA THR A 366 28.88 5.17 -17.97
C THR A 366 28.41 4.00 -18.83
N LYS A 367 28.62 4.08 -20.15
CA LYS A 367 28.36 2.97 -21.07
C LYS A 367 29.37 1.83 -20.86
N GLY A 368 28.99 0.61 -21.24
CA GLY A 368 29.86 -0.58 -21.24
C GLY A 368 29.37 -1.70 -20.31
N SER A 369 30.06 -2.84 -20.32
CA SER A 369 29.68 -4.05 -19.57
C SER A 369 29.89 -3.96 -18.06
N LYS A 370 30.69 -3.00 -17.58
CA LYS A 370 30.91 -2.70 -16.16
C LYS A 370 30.72 -1.19 -15.93
N PRO A 371 29.47 -0.72 -15.81
CA PRO A 371 29.16 0.70 -15.71
C PRO A 371 29.68 1.29 -14.39
N VAL A 372 30.14 2.54 -14.45
CA VAL A 372 30.43 3.37 -13.28
C VAL A 372 29.21 4.20 -12.98
N THR A 373 28.67 4.10 -11.77
CA THR A 373 27.58 4.97 -11.31
C THR A 373 28.15 6.35 -10.97
N GLU A 374 27.84 7.35 -11.81
CA GLU A 374 28.35 8.72 -11.70
C GLU A 374 27.35 9.62 -10.97
N LEU A 375 27.81 10.30 -9.92
CA LEU A 375 27.06 11.28 -9.14
C LEU A 375 27.65 12.66 -9.41
N ALA A 376 27.06 13.40 -10.34
CA ALA A 376 27.53 14.72 -10.73
C ALA A 376 27.00 15.79 -9.75
N LEU A 377 27.89 16.54 -9.10
CA LEU A 377 27.50 17.58 -8.15
C LEU A 377 26.63 18.64 -8.83
N ALA A 378 25.47 18.89 -8.23
CA ALA A 378 24.47 19.83 -8.72
C ALA A 378 24.18 20.92 -7.67
N GLY A 379 23.13 21.70 -7.89
CA GLY A 379 22.72 22.79 -6.99
C GLY A 379 23.27 24.17 -7.35
N PRO A 380 23.10 25.16 -6.46
CA PRO A 380 23.39 26.57 -6.73
C PRO A 380 24.82 26.82 -7.22
N LYS A 381 24.99 27.76 -8.16
CA LYS A 381 26.33 28.16 -8.64
C LYS A 381 27.19 28.61 -7.45
N LEU A 382 28.48 28.21 -7.49
CA LEU A 382 29.45 28.68 -6.50
C LEU A 382 29.54 30.21 -6.58
N SER A 383 29.37 30.89 -5.45
CA SER A 383 29.60 32.33 -5.36
C SER A 383 31.07 32.56 -5.04
N CYS A 384 31.86 32.92 -6.06
CA CYS A 384 33.29 33.12 -5.93
C CYS A 384 33.63 34.61 -5.99
N PRO A 385 34.20 35.21 -4.93
CA PRO A 385 34.58 36.62 -4.94
C PRO A 385 35.67 36.87 -5.98
N LYS A 386 35.48 37.90 -6.81
CA LYS A 386 36.48 38.39 -7.77
C LYS A 386 37.36 39.43 -7.06
N GLY A 387 38.52 39.05 -6.51
CA GLY A 387 39.55 40.03 -6.06
C GLY A 387 40.33 39.69 -4.78
N LYS A 388 41.58 40.18 -4.70
CA LYS A 388 42.60 39.93 -3.65
C LYS A 388 42.39 40.66 -2.31
N LYS A 389 41.16 40.91 -1.84
CA LYS A 389 40.97 41.50 -0.50
C LYS A 389 39.98 40.69 0.31
N ALA A 390 40.51 39.90 1.24
CA ALA A 390 39.71 39.20 2.24
C ALA A 390 39.16 40.22 3.25
N LYS A 391 37.86 40.48 3.22
CA LYS A 391 37.15 41.04 4.37
C LYS A 391 36.76 39.89 5.30
N VAL A 392 37.06 40.03 6.59
CA VAL A 392 36.98 38.99 7.64
C VAL A 392 35.53 38.64 8.05
N SER A 393 34.50 39.12 7.36
CA SER A 393 33.09 38.73 7.61
C SER A 393 32.33 38.25 6.38
N ALA A 394 33.03 37.73 5.36
CA ALA A 394 32.35 37.15 4.20
C ALA A 394 31.51 35.93 4.64
N ALA A 395 30.20 35.97 4.38
CA ALA A 395 29.30 34.83 4.51
C ALA A 395 29.98 33.57 3.93
N LYS A 396 29.89 32.43 4.64
CA LYS A 396 30.56 31.18 4.23
C LYS A 396 30.28 30.94 2.74
N PRO A 397 31.31 30.82 1.89
CA PRO A 397 31.11 30.67 0.46
C PRO A 397 30.23 29.45 0.18
N LYS A 398 29.21 29.62 -0.67
CA LYS A 398 28.32 28.51 -1.06
C LYS A 398 29.17 27.42 -1.72
N THR A 399 29.27 26.26 -1.07
CA THR A 399 29.95 25.07 -1.61
C THR A 399 28.91 24.07 -2.08
N LYS A 400 29.24 23.29 -3.11
CA LYS A 400 28.49 22.07 -3.45
C LYS A 400 29.25 20.91 -2.83
N ARG A 401 28.57 20.08 -2.06
CA ARG A 401 29.20 18.89 -1.49
C ARG A 401 28.28 17.69 -1.62
N LEU A 402 28.87 16.51 -1.61
CA LEU A 402 28.14 15.25 -1.49
C LEU A 402 28.98 14.29 -0.66
N TRP A 403 28.34 13.71 0.35
CA TRP A 403 28.90 12.58 1.07
C TRP A 403 28.44 11.27 0.44
N GLY A 404 29.37 10.33 0.34
CA GLY A 404 29.11 8.95 -0.05
C GLY A 404 29.64 7.98 1.01
N ASP A 405 28.94 6.88 1.20
CA ASP A 405 29.29 5.83 2.16
C ASP A 405 28.87 4.48 1.59
N GLY A 406 29.82 3.66 1.18
CA GLY A 406 29.53 2.39 0.55
C GLY A 406 30.70 1.78 -0.22
N LYS A 407 30.43 0.65 -0.85
CA LYS A 407 31.37 -0.12 -1.66
C LYS A 407 30.84 -0.20 -3.09
N GLY A 408 31.74 -0.42 -4.05
CA GLY A 408 31.39 -0.51 -5.46
C GLY A 408 32.02 0.59 -6.31
N THR A 409 31.62 0.63 -7.56
CA THR A 409 32.13 1.46 -8.64
C THR A 409 31.32 2.75 -8.74
N PHE A 410 31.35 3.53 -7.67
CA PHE A 410 30.75 4.86 -7.62
C PHE A 410 31.77 5.95 -7.93
N ARG A 411 31.38 6.95 -8.71
CA ARG A 411 32.19 8.12 -9.04
C ARG A 411 31.44 9.41 -8.72
N THR A 412 31.95 10.20 -7.80
CA THR A 412 31.45 11.58 -7.61
C THR A 412 32.22 12.53 -8.52
N LYS A 413 31.50 13.33 -9.32
CA LYS A 413 32.09 14.30 -10.26
C LYS A 413 31.85 15.72 -9.77
N GLY A 414 32.94 16.39 -9.39
CA GLY A 414 32.96 17.83 -9.14
C GLY A 414 33.46 18.60 -10.37
N GLN A 415 33.61 19.91 -10.22
CA GLN A 415 33.97 20.82 -11.30
C GLN A 415 35.41 20.62 -11.82
N TYR A 416 36.36 20.24 -10.96
CA TYR A 416 37.79 20.15 -11.28
C TYR A 416 38.38 18.75 -11.11
N SER A 417 37.64 17.83 -10.50
CA SER A 417 38.05 16.42 -10.35
C SER A 417 36.88 15.46 -10.29
N SER A 418 37.15 14.20 -10.57
CA SER A 418 36.26 13.09 -10.20
C SER A 418 36.93 12.17 -9.19
N ALA A 419 36.14 11.63 -8.28
CA ALA A 419 36.56 10.74 -7.20
C ALA A 419 35.84 9.40 -7.37
N THR A 420 36.59 8.34 -7.71
CA THR A 420 36.06 6.98 -7.86
C THR A 420 36.40 6.15 -6.62
N VAL A 421 35.39 5.50 -6.07
CA VAL A 421 35.46 4.78 -4.79
C VAL A 421 36.25 3.49 -4.91
N ARG A 422 36.99 3.16 -3.84
CA ARG A 422 37.64 1.87 -3.61
C ARG A 422 37.35 1.35 -2.19
N GLY A 423 36.06 1.40 -1.79
CA GLY A 423 35.47 0.84 -0.54
C GLY A 423 35.48 1.74 0.70
N THR A 424 34.59 2.73 0.81
CA THR A 424 34.94 3.98 1.52
C THR A 424 33.75 4.79 2.04
N LYS A 425 34.00 5.65 3.05
CA LYS A 425 33.21 6.85 3.39
C LYS A 425 33.99 8.11 3.01
N TRP A 426 33.43 8.96 2.14
CA TRP A 426 34.13 10.13 1.57
C TRP A 426 33.21 11.33 1.34
N VAL A 427 33.83 12.49 1.12
CA VAL A 427 33.14 13.69 0.66
C VAL A 427 33.90 14.34 -0.49
N VAL A 428 33.14 14.82 -1.48
CA VAL A 428 33.65 15.72 -2.53
C VAL A 428 32.99 17.07 -2.36
N ILE A 429 33.79 18.14 -2.39
CA ILE A 429 33.35 19.51 -2.18
C ILE A 429 33.89 20.38 -3.31
N ASP A 430 33.00 20.96 -4.11
CA ASP A 430 33.37 22.04 -5.03
C ASP A 430 33.47 23.36 -4.27
N ARG A 431 34.65 23.98 -4.39
CA ARG A 431 35.03 25.27 -3.83
C ARG A 431 35.55 26.17 -4.95
N CYS A 432 35.68 27.46 -4.65
CA CYS A 432 36.19 28.44 -5.61
C CYS A 432 37.67 28.24 -5.99
N ASP A 433 38.46 27.62 -5.12
CA ASP A 433 39.87 27.31 -5.32
C ASP A 433 40.12 25.93 -5.97
N GLY A 434 39.08 25.09 -6.09
CA GLY A 434 39.19 23.75 -6.67
C GLY A 434 38.13 22.77 -6.16
N THR A 435 38.28 21.49 -6.53
CA THR A 435 37.47 20.40 -5.98
C THR A 435 38.28 19.68 -4.90
N LEU A 436 37.77 19.68 -3.67
CA LEU A 436 38.37 19.02 -2.51
C LEU A 436 37.75 17.64 -2.30
N THR A 437 38.59 16.61 -2.24
CA THR A 437 38.20 15.26 -1.84
C THR A 437 38.78 14.96 -0.47
N GLN A 438 37.95 14.53 0.49
CA GLN A 438 38.39 14.06 1.80
C GLN A 438 37.91 12.63 2.02
N VAL A 439 38.81 11.79 2.55
CA VAL A 439 38.53 10.36 2.77
C VAL A 439 38.52 10.08 4.27
N LYS A 440 37.39 9.60 4.79
CA LYS A 440 37.24 9.25 6.21
C LYS A 440 37.58 7.78 6.47
N GLN A 441 37.22 6.89 5.57
CA GLN A 441 37.50 5.46 5.67
C GLN A 441 37.81 4.91 4.29
N GLY A 442 38.73 3.94 4.17
CA GLY A 442 39.07 3.32 2.87
C GLY A 442 39.98 4.19 2.00
N SER A 443 39.76 4.15 0.68
CA SER A 443 40.50 4.94 -0.31
C SER A 443 39.65 5.41 -1.49
N VAL A 444 40.10 6.47 -2.16
CA VAL A 444 39.45 7.07 -3.33
C VAL A 444 40.49 7.37 -4.40
N LEU A 445 40.23 7.00 -5.65
CA LEU A 445 41.01 7.42 -6.81
C LEU A 445 40.48 8.76 -7.33
N VAL A 446 41.30 9.81 -7.22
CA VAL A 446 40.98 11.15 -7.73
C VAL A 446 41.62 11.35 -9.09
N ARG A 447 40.81 11.66 -10.11
CA ARG A 447 41.25 12.17 -11.40
C ARG A 447 41.29 13.70 -11.34
N ASP A 448 42.49 14.28 -11.27
CA ASP A 448 42.70 15.71 -11.45
C ASP A 448 42.60 16.01 -12.96
N VAL A 449 41.51 16.65 -13.37
CA VAL A 449 41.19 16.89 -14.79
C VAL A 449 42.24 17.81 -15.40
N LYS A 450 42.69 18.82 -14.67
CA LYS A 450 43.63 19.83 -15.17
C LYS A 450 45.04 19.26 -15.29
N ARG A 451 45.53 18.58 -14.26
CA ARG A 451 46.87 17.98 -14.26
C ARG A 451 46.95 16.69 -15.06
N LYS A 452 45.81 16.18 -15.54
CA LYS A 452 45.70 14.87 -16.19
C LYS A 452 46.33 13.74 -15.36
N LYS A 453 46.24 13.84 -14.03
CA LYS A 453 46.89 12.93 -13.07
C LYS A 453 45.85 12.16 -12.24
N ASN A 454 46.18 10.91 -11.91
CA ASN A 454 45.44 10.10 -10.95
C ASN A 454 46.15 10.11 -9.60
N VAL A 455 45.40 10.32 -8.52
CA VAL A 455 45.91 10.38 -7.13
C VAL A 455 45.06 9.50 -6.25
N ILE A 456 45.68 8.55 -5.53
CA ILE A 456 44.98 7.74 -4.53
C ILE A 456 45.02 8.49 -3.20
N VAL A 457 43.85 8.80 -2.65
CA VAL A 457 43.69 9.42 -1.33
C VAL A 457 43.23 8.35 -0.35
N ARG A 458 43.99 8.14 0.72
CA ARG A 458 43.69 7.17 1.79
C ARG A 458 42.97 7.83 2.96
N ALA A 459 42.39 7.02 3.85
CA ALA A 459 41.75 7.47 5.08
C ALA A 459 42.59 8.50 5.87
N GLY A 460 41.92 9.53 6.39
CA GLY A 460 42.54 10.63 7.12
C GLY A 460 43.26 11.66 6.23
N LYS A 461 43.34 11.44 4.92
CA LYS A 461 43.98 12.35 3.96
C LYS A 461 42.95 13.12 3.14
N GLN A 462 43.42 14.17 2.49
CA GLN A 462 42.64 15.02 1.60
C GLN A 462 43.46 15.42 0.36
N TYR A 463 42.78 15.71 -0.74
CA TYR A 463 43.40 16.21 -1.96
C TYR A 463 42.57 17.32 -2.58
N LEU A 464 43.22 18.43 -2.95
CA LEU A 464 42.59 19.56 -3.63
C LEU A 464 43.07 19.60 -5.09
N ALA A 465 42.18 19.29 -6.02
CA ALA A 465 42.38 19.53 -7.44
C ALA A 465 42.12 21.02 -7.72
N ARG A 466 43.20 21.80 -7.85
CA ARG A 466 43.11 23.26 -7.97
C ARG A 466 42.59 23.67 -9.34
N LYS A 467 41.80 24.75 -9.37
CA LYS A 467 41.37 25.42 -10.61
C LYS A 467 42.57 25.95 -11.43
N LYS A 468 43.59 26.46 -10.73
CA LYS A 468 44.81 27.03 -11.32
C LYS A 468 46.00 26.11 -11.13
#